data_AF-A0A314KQ12-F1
#
_entry.id   AF-A0A314KQ12-F1
#
_cell.length_a   1.000
_cell.length_b   1.000
_cell.length_c   1.000
_cell.angle_alpha   90.00
_cell.angle_beta   90.00
_cell.angle_gamma   90.00
#
_symmetry.space_group_name_H-M   'P 1'
#
loop_
_entity.id
_entity.type
_entity.pdbx_description
1 polymer ?
#
loop_
_entity_poly.entity_id
_entity_poly.type
_entity_poly.pdbx_seq_one_letter_code
_entity_poly.pdbx_strand_id
1 'polypeptide(L)' 'MFIHMLVYPTHFGQMECLKLIASPGFPEKRIGYLGLMLLLDERQEVLMLVTNSIKQDLNHTNQYIVGLALCALGNICSA' A
#
# COMPACT_ATOMS: atom_id res chain seq x y z
N MET A 1 10.90 -1.78 13.17
CA MET A 1 11.32 -1.65 11.75
C MET A 1 12.67 -2.32 11.47
N PHE A 2 13.67 -2.27 12.36
CA PHE A 2 14.99 -2.91 12.14
C PHE A 2 15.08 -4.44 12.41
N ILE A 3 14.19 -5.00 13.23
CA ILE A 3 14.35 -6.39 13.74
C ILE A 3 13.77 -7.45 12.78
N HIS A 4 12.94 -7.07 11.80
CA HIS A 4 12.27 -8.01 10.88
C HIS A 4 12.84 -8.05 9.45
N MET A 5 13.85 -7.23 9.12
CA MET A 5 14.40 -7.14 7.75
C MET A 5 15.56 -8.13 7.49
N LEU A 6 15.98 -8.94 8.47
CA LEU A 6 17.20 -9.75 8.32
C LEU A 6 16.98 -11.22 7.91
N VAL A 7 15.77 -11.81 7.96
CA VAL A 7 15.60 -13.24 7.62
C VAL A 7 14.25 -13.63 6.96
N TYR A 8 13.24 -12.74 6.86
CA TYR A 8 11.94 -13.11 6.28
C TYR A 8 11.72 -12.50 4.89
N PRO A 9 11.12 -13.26 3.94
CA PRO A 9 10.82 -12.76 2.59
C PRO A 9 9.97 -11.50 2.68
N THR A 10 10.33 -10.49 1.88
CA THR A 10 9.64 -9.21 1.68
C THR A 10 8.11 -9.33 1.57
N HIS A 11 7.63 -10.51 1.17
CA HIS A 11 6.24 -10.94 1.18
C HIS A 11 5.48 -10.70 2.49
N PHE A 12 6.07 -10.99 3.66
CA PHE A 12 5.38 -10.77 4.94
C PHE A 12 5.13 -9.27 5.19
N GLY A 13 6.14 -8.44 4.88
CA GLY A 13 6.02 -6.99 5.01
C GLY A 13 4.99 -6.40 4.04
N GLN A 14 4.94 -6.89 2.80
CA GLN A 14 3.94 -6.49 1.81
C GLN A 14 2.51 -6.79 2.29
N MET A 15 2.28 -7.98 2.87
CA MET A 15 0.94 -8.39 3.31
C MET A 15 0.44 -7.60 4.54
N GLU A 16 1.34 -7.26 5.46
CA GLU A 16 1.00 -6.40 6.60
C GLU A 16 0.73 -4.96 6.16
N CYS A 17 1.47 -4.43 5.17
CA CYS A 17 1.15 -3.12 4.57
C CYS A 17 -0.22 -3.12 3.89
N LEU A 18 -0.58 -4.21 3.21
CA LEU A 18 -1.88 -4.37 2.58
C LEU A 18 -3.02 -4.36 3.61
N LYS A 19 -2.86 -5.04 4.76
CA LYS A 19 -3.82 -4.98 5.87
C LYS A 19 -4.01 -3.56 6.39
N LEU A 20 -2.92 -2.79 6.50
CA LEU A 20 -2.99 -1.39 6.92
C LEU A 20 -3.72 -0.52 5.90
N ILE A 21 -3.54 -0.76 4.60
CA ILE A 21 -4.29 -0.08 3.53
C ILE A 21 -5.79 -0.44 3.59
N ALA A 22 -6.13 -1.67 3.94
CA ALA A 22 -7.52 -2.11 4.09
C ALA A 22 -8.21 -1.54 5.34
N SER A 23 -7.47 -0.95 6.29
CA SER A 23 -8.02 -0.33 7.48
C SER A 23 -8.86 0.92 7.14
N PRO A 24 -9.95 1.22 7.85
CA PRO A 24 -10.74 2.43 7.63
C PRO A 24 -10.05 3.72 8.09
N GLY A 25 -8.99 3.61 8.91
CA GLY A 25 -8.29 4.76 9.46
C GLY A 25 -7.30 5.38 8.48
N PHE A 26 -7.32 6.71 8.40
CA PHE A 26 -6.39 7.49 7.58
C PHE A 26 -4.90 7.27 7.92
N PRO A 27 -4.47 7.31 9.21
CA PRO A 27 -3.05 7.13 9.53
C PRO A 27 -2.55 5.72 9.19
N GLU A 28 -3.39 4.70 9.35
CA GLU A 28 -3.08 3.32 8.96
C GLU A 28 -2.92 3.20 7.44
N LYS A 29 -3.87 3.74 6.67
CA LYS A 29 -3.77 3.79 5.19
C LYS A 29 -2.50 4.47 4.74
N ARG A 30 -2.15 5.61 5.35
CA ARG A 30 -0.95 6.38 5.01
C ARG A 30 0.33 5.58 5.24
N ILE A 31 0.44 4.90 6.38
CA ILE A 31 1.60 4.06 6.70
C ILE A 31 1.64 2.84 5.78
N GLY A 32 0.49 2.22 5.52
CA GLY A 32 0.37 1.08 4.62
C GLY A 32 0.82 1.40 3.19
N TYR A 33 0.33 2.51 2.62
CA TYR A 33 0.75 2.95 1.29
C TYR A 33 2.24 3.30 1.22
N LEU A 34 2.80 3.94 2.25
CA LEU A 34 4.23 4.22 2.30
C LEU A 34 5.07 2.94 2.38
N GLY A 35 4.70 2.00 3.26
CA GLY A 35 5.41 0.73 3.40
C GLY A 35 5.32 -0.12 2.13
N LEU A 36 4.17 -0.09 1.46
CA LEU A 36 3.97 -0.77 0.21
C LEU A 36 4.82 -0.17 -0.92
N MET A 37 4.91 1.16 -1.06
CA MET A 37 5.78 1.80 -2.06
C MET A 37 7.26 1.46 -1.88
N LEU A 38 7.72 1.25 -0.64
CA LEU A 38 9.10 0.87 -0.33
C LEU A 38 9.38 -0.62 -0.58
N LEU A 39 8.36 -1.45 -0.47
CA LEU A 39 8.46 -2.91 -0.56
C LEU A 39 7.89 -3.45 -1.87
N LEU A 40 7.45 -2.59 -2.79
CA LEU A 40 6.76 -3.01 -4.00
C LEU A 40 7.72 -3.84 -4.86
N ASP A 41 7.32 -5.09 -5.11
CA ASP A 41 7.96 -6.02 -6.03
C ASP A 41 6.90 -6.37 -7.09
N GLU A 42 7.28 -6.70 -8.32
CA GLU A 42 6.36 -6.92 -9.46
C GLU A 42 5.47 -8.18 -9.35
N ARG A 43 5.21 -8.64 -8.13
CA ARG A 43 4.33 -9.78 -7.84
C ARG A 43 2.89 -9.42 -8.18
N GLN A 44 2.41 -10.06 -9.24
CA GLN A 44 1.05 -9.92 -9.79
C GLN A 44 -0.06 -9.91 -8.73
N GLU A 45 0.02 -10.76 -7.70
CA GLU A 45 -1.03 -10.87 -6.66
C GLU A 45 -1.12 -9.61 -5.77
N VAL A 46 0.02 -9.11 -5.28
CA VAL A 46 0.06 -7.90 -4.44
C VAL A 46 -0.37 -6.69 -5.26
N LEU A 47 0.11 -6.58 -6.51
CA LEU A 47 -0.30 -5.52 -7.42
C LEU A 47 -1.81 -5.49 -7.66
N MET A 48 -2.45 -6.65 -7.88
CA MET A 48 -3.91 -6.73 -8.06
C MET A 48 -4.65 -6.25 -6.80
N LEU A 49 -4.24 -6.70 -5.62
CA LEU A 49 -4.90 -6.33 -4.35
C LEU A 49 -4.76 -4.84 -4.07
N VAL A 50 -3.57 -4.29 -4.30
CA VAL A 50 -3.28 -2.86 -4.13
C VAL A 50 -4.09 -2.02 -5.10
N THR A 51 -4.17 -2.43 -6.37
CA THR A 51 -4.97 -1.73 -7.38
C THR A 51 -6.45 -1.70 -7.00
N ASN A 52 -6.96 -2.80 -6.44
CA ASN A 52 -8.33 -2.85 -5.91
C ASN A 52 -8.52 -1.89 -4.73
N SER A 53 -7.59 -1.84 -3.77
CA SER A 53 -7.65 -0.87 -2.67
C SER A 53 -7.56 0.58 -3.15
N ILE A 54 -6.70 0.89 -4.13
CA ILE A 54 -6.61 2.21 -4.76
C ILE A 54 -7.95 2.59 -5.38
N LYS A 55 -8.59 1.68 -6.13
CA LYS A 55 -9.90 1.94 -6.74
C LYS A 55 -10.96 2.27 -5.68
N GLN A 56 -10.96 1.57 -4.55
CA GLN A 56 -11.87 1.87 -3.44
C GLN A 56 -11.57 3.25 -2.82
N ASP A 57 -10.29 3.55 -2.60
CA ASP A 57 -9.85 4.79 -1.96
C ASP A 57 -10.04 6.03 -2.85
N LEU A 58 -10.01 5.87 -4.17
CA LEU A 58 -10.36 6.92 -5.14
C LEU A 58 -11.86 7.30 -5.10
N ASN A 59 -12.73 6.40 -4.62
CA ASN A 59 -14.15 6.68 -4.44
C ASN A 59 -14.49 7.19 -3.02
N HIS A 60 -13.48 7.43 -2.19
CA HIS A 60 -13.68 7.84 -0.80
C HIS A 60 -14.03 9.34 -0.70
N THR A 61 -14.96 9.70 0.19
CA THR A 61 -15.41 11.11 0.38
C THR A 61 -14.29 12.02 0.90
N ASN A 62 -13.30 11.44 1.58
CA ASN A 62 -12.15 12.16 2.11
C ASN A 62 -11.08 12.37 1.03
N GLN A 63 -10.91 13.62 0.61
CA GLN A 63 -9.90 14.05 -0.37
C GLN A 63 -8.46 13.66 -0.01
N TYR A 64 -8.11 13.53 1.28
CA TYR A 64 -6.76 13.13 1.69
C TYR A 64 -6.50 11.65 1.38
N ILE A 65 -7.53 10.79 1.48
CA ILE A 65 -7.45 9.37 1.12
C ILE A 65 -7.34 9.23 -0.41
N VAL A 66 -8.15 10.00 -1.15
CA VAL A 66 -8.10 10.04 -2.62
C VAL A 66 -6.71 10.49 -3.10
N GLY A 67 -6.14 11.56 -2.51
CA GLY A 67 -4.81 12.05 -2.85
C GLY A 67 -3.68 11.05 -2.55
N LEU A 68 -3.81 10.28 -1.46
CA LEU A 68 -2.90 9.18 -1.14
C LEU A 68 -2.95 8.07 -2.18
N ALA A 69 -4.15 7.70 -2.62
CA ALA A 69 -4.36 6.68 -3.65
C ALA A 69 -3.76 7.13 -5.01
N LEU A 70 -3.93 8.40 -5.38
CA LEU A 70 -3.31 9.00 -6.58
C LEU A 70 -1.78 9.00 -6.50
N CYS A 71 -1.20 9.36 -5.35
CA CYS A 71 0.25 9.34 -5.17
C CYS A 71 0.82 7.92 -5.27
N ALA A 72 0.14 6.94 -4.65
CA ALA A 72 0.49 5.54 -4.76
C ALA A 72 0.43 5.04 -6.21
N LEU A 73 -0.65 5.37 -6.93
CA LEU A 73 -0.82 5.00 -8.32
C LEU A 73 0.29 5.57 -9.21
N GLY A 74 0.65 6.85 -9.03
CA GLY A 74 1.75 7.48 -9.78
C GLY A 74 3.10 6.79 -9.54
N ASN A 75 3.38 6.38 -8.29
CA ASN A 75 4.61 5.67 -7.96
C ASN A 75 4.63 4.24 -8.52
N ILE A 76 3.49 3.54 -8.54
CA ILE A 76 3.39 2.19 -9.13
C ILE A 76 3.50 2.23 -10.66
N CYS A 77 2.91 3.22 -11.32
CA CYS A 77 2.98 3.36 -12.79
C CYS A 77 4.32 3.92 -13.29
N SER A 78 5.13 4.52 -12.42
CA SER A 78 6.45 5.05 -12.76
C SER A 78 7.59 4.06 -12.51
N ALA A 79 7.33 2.98 -11.76
CA ALA A 79 8.25 1.86 -11.58
C ALA A 79 8.15 0.92 -12.79
#